data_AF-A0A9E1IN04-F1
#
_entry.id   AF-A0A9E1IN04-F1
#
_cell.length_a   1.000
_cell.length_b   1.000
_cell.length_c   1.000
_cell.angle_alpha   90.00
_cell.angle_beta   90.00
_cell.angle_gamma   90.00
#
_symmetry.space_group_name_H-M   'P 1'
#
loop_
_entity.id
_entity.type
_entity.pdbx_description
1 polymer ?
#
loop_
_entity_poly.entity_id
_entity_poly.type
_entity_poly.pdbx_seq_one_letter_code
_entity_poly.pdbx_strand_id
1 'polypeptide(L)'
;MQALPAKMPATYDVAVANATGAKMVTSIYTLQTEPIHCHLRGLRAWRIWTTHSEGSWEEPGEALNFNSDTPKGSDPWPLTLQHAISTVPVAIVFAEGAPTNLIDEPDWRIRINQTLDKLGLPEQARSTREAL
;
A
#
# COMPACT_ATOMS: atom_id res chain seq x y z
N MET A 1 11.82 11.79 -13.82
CA MET A 1 12.87 11.61 -12.81
C MET A 1 12.19 11.04 -11.58
N GLN A 2 12.36 9.75 -11.26
CA GLN A 2 11.77 9.17 -10.04
C GLN A 2 12.55 9.71 -8.83
N ALA A 3 11.83 10.17 -7.82
CA ALA A 3 12.46 10.65 -6.60
C ALA A 3 13.11 9.45 -5.88
N LEU A 4 14.40 9.58 -5.54
CA LEU A 4 15.05 8.62 -4.67
C LEU A 4 14.46 8.75 -3.25
N PRO A 5 14.11 7.64 -2.59
CA PRO A 5 13.74 7.68 -1.18
C PRO A 5 14.85 8.26 -0.29
N ALA A 6 14.44 8.75 0.87
CA ALA A 6 15.30 9.49 1.79
C ALA A 6 16.47 8.63 2.31
N LYS A 7 17.56 9.32 2.66
CA LYS A 7 18.75 8.70 3.28
C LYS A 7 18.57 8.39 4.77
N MET A 8 17.46 8.83 5.36
CA MET A 8 17.07 8.69 6.76
C MET A 8 15.57 8.32 6.78
N PRO A 9 15.03 7.86 7.92
CA PRO A 9 13.59 7.65 8.03
C PRO A 9 12.83 8.90 7.60
N ALA A 10 11.80 8.71 6.77
CA ALA A 10 11.02 9.81 6.23
C ALA A 10 9.56 9.41 6.01
N THR A 11 8.70 10.41 6.14
CA THR A 11 7.27 10.33 5.86
C THR A 11 6.99 11.06 4.54
N TYR A 12 6.21 10.43 3.67
CA TYR A 12 5.77 10.99 2.40
C TYR A 12 4.26 10.95 2.30
N ASP A 13 3.66 12.05 1.86
CA ASP A 13 2.29 12.05 1.40
C ASP A 13 2.28 11.84 -0.12
N VAL A 14 1.62 10.77 -0.55
CA VAL A 14 1.53 10.36 -1.95
C VAL A 14 0.08 10.48 -2.40
N ALA A 15 -0.18 11.47 -3.26
CA ALA A 15 -1.46 11.60 -3.93
C ALA A 15 -1.47 10.77 -5.22
N VAL A 16 -2.45 9.90 -5.36
CA VAL A 16 -2.74 9.11 -6.56
C VAL A 16 -4.08 9.55 -7.10
N ALA A 17 -4.11 9.99 -8.35
CA ALA A 17 -5.34 10.25 -9.08
C ALA A 17 -5.37 9.37 -10.32
N ASN A 18 -6.43 8.58 -10.47
CA ASN A 18 -6.66 7.76 -11.66
C ASN A 18 -8.06 8.04 -12.20
N ALA A 19 -8.16 8.22 -13.51
CA ALA A 19 -9.42 8.41 -14.21
C ALA A 19 -9.62 7.29 -15.23
N THR A 20 -10.75 6.58 -15.17
CA THR A 20 -11.11 5.54 -16.15
C THR A 20 -12.54 5.78 -16.63
N GLY A 21 -12.69 6.34 -17.84
CA GLY A 21 -14.00 6.75 -18.36
C GLY A 21 -14.60 7.88 -17.52
N ALA A 22 -15.79 7.66 -16.95
CA ALA A 22 -16.48 8.59 -16.06
C ALA A 22 -16.09 8.44 -14.58
N LYS A 23 -15.20 7.50 -14.24
CA LYS A 23 -14.79 7.24 -12.85
C LYS A 23 -13.52 8.02 -12.53
N MET A 24 -13.53 8.76 -11.42
CA MET A 24 -12.32 9.35 -10.85
C MET A 24 -12.09 8.75 -9.47
N VAL A 25 -10.86 8.27 -9.25
CA VAL A 25 -10.37 7.82 -7.96
C VAL A 25 -9.27 8.77 -7.54
N THR A 26 -9.43 9.39 -6.38
CA THR A 26 -8.37 10.18 -5.74
C THR A 26 -8.04 9.54 -4.40
N SER A 27 -6.76 9.42 -4.10
CA SER A 27 -6.30 8.84 -2.84
C SER A 27 -5.03 9.51 -2.36
N ILE A 28 -4.90 9.67 -1.05
CA ILE A 28 -3.71 10.16 -0.39
C ILE A 28 -3.24 9.08 0.56
N TYR A 29 -1.96 8.71 0.43
CA TYR A 29 -1.29 7.71 1.27
C TYR A 29 -0.17 8.38 2.05
N THR A 30 -0.13 8.19 3.36
CA THR A 30 1.03 8.57 4.17
C THR A 30 1.95 7.36 4.29
N LEU A 31 3.04 7.38 3.54
CA LEU A 31 4.06 6.34 3.51
C LEU A 31 5.16 6.65 4.51
N GLN A 32 5.56 5.64 5.28
CA GLN A 32 6.79 5.65 6.05
C GLN A 32 7.87 4.87 5.29
N THR A 33 9.08 5.40 5.34
CA THR A 33 10.26 4.77 4.74
C THR A 33 11.39 4.76 5.76
N GLU A 34 12.13 3.66 5.82
CA GLU A 34 13.26 3.48 6.73
C GLU A 34 14.43 2.81 6.00
N PRO A 35 15.66 3.38 6.01
CA PRO A 35 16.84 2.68 5.51
C PRO A 35 17.15 1.45 6.34
N ILE A 36 17.29 0.30 5.68
CA ILE A 36 17.67 -0.95 6.31
C ILE A 36 19.02 -1.41 5.78
N HIS A 37 19.77 -2.11 6.62
CA HIS A 37 21.05 -2.66 6.22
C HIS A 37 20.85 -3.78 5.20
N CYS A 38 21.60 -3.73 4.09
CA CYS A 38 21.64 -4.76 3.08
C CYS A 38 23.08 -5.23 2.88
N HIS A 39 23.30 -6.54 2.85
CA HIS A 39 24.63 -7.11 2.65
C HIS A 39 25.10 -7.10 1.18
N LEU A 40 24.22 -6.72 0.23
CA LEU A 40 24.54 -6.60 -1.18
C LEU A 40 25.29 -5.30 -1.46
N ARG A 41 26.58 -5.40 -1.84
CA ARG A 41 27.44 -4.22 -2.10
C ARG A 41 26.85 -3.32 -3.18
N GLY A 42 26.82 -2.02 -2.91
CA GLY A 42 26.38 -0.99 -3.86
C GLY A 42 24.87 -0.84 -3.99
N LEU A 43 24.07 -1.70 -3.34
CA LEU A 43 22.62 -1.61 -3.33
C LEU A 43 22.13 -0.93 -2.05
N ARG A 44 21.02 -0.20 -2.17
CA ARG A 44 20.32 0.40 -1.03
C ARG A 44 19.06 -0.40 -0.77
N ALA A 45 18.71 -0.56 0.49
CA ALA A 45 17.46 -1.21 0.88
C ALA A 45 16.66 -0.30 1.79
N TRP A 46 15.35 -0.31 1.59
CA TRP A 46 14.40 0.42 2.41
C TRP A 46 13.27 -0.48 2.85
N ARG A 47 12.82 -0.29 4.08
CA ARG A 47 11.53 -0.76 4.54
C ARG A 47 10.50 0.34 4.25
N ILE A 48 9.38 -0.03 3.64
CA ILE A 48 8.30 0.90 3.26
C ILE A 48 6.98 0.34 3.76
N TRP A 49 6.11 1.20 4.30
CA TRP A 49 4.74 0.84 4.67
C TRP A 49 3.83 2.07 4.69
N THR A 50 2.56 1.86 4.49
CA THR A 50 1.53 2.87 4.63
C THR A 50 1.07 2.96 6.07
N THR A 51 0.96 4.18 6.60
CA THR A 51 0.41 4.46 7.93
C THR A 51 -0.99 5.04 7.90
N HIS A 52 -1.33 5.72 6.81
CA HIS A 52 -2.64 6.31 6.61
C HIS A 52 -3.05 6.19 5.15
N SER A 53 -4.33 6.01 4.88
CA SER A 53 -4.90 6.08 3.54
C SER A 53 -6.28 6.73 3.60
N GLU A 54 -6.47 7.74 2.78
CA GLU A 54 -7.78 8.30 2.51
C GLU A 54 -8.02 8.39 1.01
N GLY A 55 -9.27 8.33 0.59
CA GLY A 55 -9.60 8.47 -0.81
C GLY A 55 -11.09 8.57 -1.07
N SER A 56 -11.40 9.14 -2.23
CA SER A 56 -12.73 9.22 -2.78
C SER A 56 -12.78 8.52 -4.13
N TRP A 57 -13.92 7.89 -4.39
CA TRP A 57 -14.24 7.24 -5.65
C TRP A 57 -15.61 7.75 -6.09
N GLU A 58 -15.62 8.45 -7.22
CA GLU A 58 -16.85 8.87 -7.89
C GLU A 58 -17.28 7.80 -8.90
N GLU A 59 -18.47 7.24 -8.70
CA GLU A 59 -19.17 6.40 -9.68
C GLU A 59 -20.48 7.08 -10.10
N PRO A 60 -21.07 6.73 -11.27
CA PRO A 60 -22.36 7.28 -11.66
C PRO A 60 -23.45 6.99 -10.62
N GLY A 61 -23.83 8.01 -9.86
CA GLY A 61 -24.90 7.94 -8.85
C GLY A 61 -24.45 7.74 -7.41
N GLU A 62 -23.16 7.54 -7.13
CA GLU A 62 -22.64 7.34 -5.77
C GLU A 62 -21.21 7.84 -5.62
N ALA A 63 -20.92 8.47 -4.48
CA ALA A 63 -19.57 8.85 -4.08
C ALA A 63 -19.18 8.01 -2.86
N LEU A 64 -18.20 7.13 -3.05
CA LEU A 64 -17.65 6.29 -1.99
C LEU A 64 -16.42 6.95 -1.40
N ASN A 65 -16.26 6.88 -0.07
CA ASN A 65 -15.12 7.44 0.63
C ASN A 65 -14.52 6.40 1.57
N PHE A 66 -13.21 6.45 1.74
CA PHE A 66 -12.46 5.64 2.68
C PHE A 66 -11.50 6.53 3.47
N ASN A 67 -11.38 6.30 4.78
CA ASN A 67 -10.37 6.93 5.62
C ASN A 67 -9.95 5.93 6.72
N SER A 68 -8.66 5.58 6.74
CA SER A 68 -8.12 4.57 7.65
C SER A 68 -8.12 4.96 9.12
N ASP A 69 -8.22 6.27 9.46
CA ASP A 69 -8.28 6.72 10.86
C ASP A 69 -9.67 6.47 11.47
N THR A 70 -10.70 6.37 10.62
CA THR A 70 -12.09 6.15 11.04
C THR A 70 -12.75 5.04 10.20
N PRO A 71 -12.26 3.79 10.28
CA PRO A 71 -12.76 2.71 9.45
C PRO A 71 -14.22 2.38 9.80
N LYS A 72 -15.04 2.14 8.78
CA LYS A 72 -16.46 1.80 8.91
C LYS A 72 -16.74 0.45 8.27
N GLY A 73 -17.73 -0.28 8.80
CA GLY A 73 -18.15 -1.56 8.22
C GLY A 73 -18.72 -1.45 6.81
N SER A 74 -19.12 -0.25 6.38
CA SER A 74 -19.61 0.05 5.03
C SER A 74 -18.51 0.54 4.08
N ASP A 75 -17.24 0.58 4.53
CA ASP A 75 -16.16 1.07 3.68
C ASP A 75 -15.99 0.17 2.44
N PRO A 76 -15.60 0.75 1.28
CA PRO A 76 -15.37 -0.03 0.08
C PRO A 76 -14.26 -1.06 0.32
N TRP A 77 -14.64 -2.34 0.31
CA TRP A 77 -13.71 -3.43 0.63
C TRP A 77 -12.42 -3.44 -0.24
N PRO A 78 -12.38 -3.00 -1.51
CA PRO A 78 -11.12 -2.93 -2.25
C PRO A 78 -10.12 -1.93 -1.64
N LEU A 79 -10.61 -0.80 -1.11
CA LEU A 79 -9.76 0.21 -0.46
C LEU A 79 -9.30 -0.27 0.92
N THR A 80 -10.19 -0.92 1.67
CA THR A 80 -9.85 -1.57 2.94
C THR A 80 -8.77 -2.64 2.75
N LEU A 81 -8.88 -3.47 1.71
CA LEU A 81 -7.87 -4.47 1.34
C LEU A 81 -6.53 -3.83 0.99
N GLN A 82 -6.54 -2.85 0.09
CA GLN A 82 -5.33 -2.18 -0.37
C GLN A 82 -4.60 -1.52 0.81
N HIS A 83 -5.35 -0.81 1.67
CA HIS A 83 -4.79 -0.24 2.89
C HIS A 83 -4.16 -1.32 3.76
N ALA A 84 -4.90 -2.37 4.10
CA ALA A 84 -4.40 -3.43 4.95
C ALA A 84 -3.13 -4.10 4.43
N ILE A 85 -3.06 -4.41 3.13
CA ILE A 85 -1.83 -4.97 2.51
C ILE A 85 -0.69 -3.96 2.61
N SER A 86 -0.94 -2.70 2.27
CA SER A 86 0.08 -1.65 2.24
C SER A 86 0.62 -1.26 3.62
N THR A 87 -0.13 -1.54 4.70
CA THR A 87 0.35 -1.35 6.07
C THR A 87 1.36 -2.39 6.51
N VAL A 88 1.45 -3.54 5.82
CA VAL A 88 2.43 -4.59 6.12
C VAL A 88 3.80 -4.15 5.61
N PRO A 89 4.79 -3.93 6.49
CA PRO A 89 6.08 -3.42 6.05
C PRO A 89 6.79 -4.35 5.09
N VAL A 90 7.19 -3.79 3.95
CA VAL A 90 7.92 -4.49 2.90
C VAL A 90 9.34 -3.95 2.82
N ALA A 91 10.31 -4.84 2.72
CA ALA A 91 11.70 -4.49 2.51
C ALA A 91 12.02 -4.62 1.01
N ILE A 92 12.60 -3.57 0.42
CA ILE A 92 12.81 -3.45 -1.02
C ILE A 92 14.25 -3.02 -1.28
N VAL A 93 14.92 -3.70 -2.22
CA VAL A 93 16.21 -3.28 -2.75
C VAL A 93 16.01 -2.33 -3.92
N PHE A 94 16.80 -1.26 -3.94
CA PHE A 94 16.84 -0.28 -5.02
C PHE A 94 18.18 -0.31 -5.74
N ALA A 95 18.14 -0.35 -7.06
CA ALA A 95 19.29 -0.17 -7.95
C ALA A 95 19.02 1.03 -8.87
N GLU A 96 19.98 1.95 -8.97
CA GLU A 96 19.87 3.16 -9.81
C GLU A 96 18.60 4.01 -9.54
N GLY A 97 18.01 3.86 -8.36
CA GLY A 97 16.80 4.57 -7.95
C GLY A 97 15.48 3.87 -8.28
N ALA A 98 15.51 2.72 -8.94
CA ALA A 98 14.34 1.89 -9.17
C ALA A 98 14.28 0.74 -8.15
N PRO A 99 13.08 0.36 -7.66
CA PRO A 99 12.90 -0.85 -6.88
C PRO A 99 13.17 -2.06 -7.79
N THR A 100 14.02 -2.99 -7.34
CA THR A 100 14.39 -4.17 -8.14
C THR A 100 13.86 -5.47 -7.55
N ASN A 101 14.00 -5.66 -6.23
CA ASN A 101 13.64 -6.91 -5.57
C ASN A 101 13.00 -6.65 -4.21
N LEU A 102 12.07 -7.52 -3.82
CA LEU A 102 11.64 -7.65 -2.44
C LEU A 102 12.67 -8.45 -1.63
N ILE A 103 12.94 -8.03 -0.42
CA ILE A 103 13.71 -8.81 0.56
C ILE A 103 12.71 -9.66 1.33
N ASP A 104 12.95 -10.97 1.34
CA ASP A 104 12.14 -11.96 2.07
C ASP A 104 10.64 -11.90 1.71
N GLU A 105 10.35 -11.96 0.40
CA GLU A 105 8.98 -12.01 -0.12
C GLU A 105 8.11 -13.11 0.54
N PRO A 106 8.60 -14.35 0.77
CA PRO A 106 7.77 -15.38 1.39
C PRO A 106 7.27 -14.99 2.78
N ASP A 107 8.14 -14.45 3.63
CA ASP A 107 7.76 -13.97 4.97
C ASP A 107 6.80 -12.78 4.89
N TRP A 108 7.05 -11.83 3.97
CA TRP A 108 6.13 -10.72 3.74
C TRP A 108 4.73 -11.19 3.29
N ARG A 109 4.65 -12.18 2.40
CA ARG A 109 3.38 -12.76 1.94
C ARG A 109 2.63 -13.46 3.07
N ILE A 110 3.33 -14.14 3.97
CA ILE A 110 2.73 -14.74 5.19
C ILE A 110 2.11 -13.65 6.06
N ARG A 111 2.83 -12.54 6.31
CA ARG A 111 2.33 -11.41 7.11
C ARG A 111 1.11 -10.73 6.49
N ILE A 112 1.07 -10.61 5.16
CA ILE A 112 -0.14 -10.13 4.45
C ILE A 112 -1.32 -11.03 4.75
N ASN A 113 -1.18 -12.33 4.53
CA ASN A 113 -2.28 -13.27 4.73
C ASN A 113 -2.81 -13.21 6.18
N GLN A 114 -1.90 -13.17 7.17
CA GLN A 114 -2.27 -13.00 8.58
C GLN A 114 -3.00 -11.66 8.86
N THR A 115 -2.68 -10.61 8.12
CA THR A 115 -3.34 -9.30 8.23
C THR A 115 -4.74 -9.36 7.62
N LEU A 116 -4.87 -9.96 6.44
CA LEU A 116 -6.15 -10.13 5.75
C LEU A 116 -7.12 -11.01 6.54
N ASP A 117 -6.63 -12.08 7.18
CA ASP A 117 -7.46 -12.97 8.00
C ASP A 117 -8.11 -12.24 9.18
N LYS A 118 -7.46 -11.20 9.72
CA LYS A 118 -7.97 -10.39 10.85
C LYS A 118 -9.06 -9.41 10.45
N LEU A 119 -9.16 -9.02 9.16
CA LEU A 119 -10.12 -8.03 8.68
C LEU A 119 -11.55 -8.55 8.62
N GLY A 120 -11.77 -9.86 8.79
CA GLY A 120 -13.12 -10.43 8.75
C GLY A 120 -13.81 -10.24 7.40
N LEU A 121 -13.04 -10.24 6.29
CA LEU A 121 -13.51 -9.87 4.96
C LEU A 121 -14.69 -10.75 4.49
N PRO A 122 -15.63 -10.18 3.71
CA PRO A 122 -16.70 -10.93 3.06
C PRO A 122 -16.14 -12.08 2.20
N GLU A 123 -16.88 -13.16 2.07
CA GLU A 123 -16.45 -14.35 1.33
C GLU A 123 -16.08 -14.04 -0.13
N GLN A 124 -16.78 -13.09 -0.76
CA GLN A 124 -16.47 -12.61 -2.10
C GLN A 124 -15.05 -12.02 -2.20
N ALA A 125 -14.63 -11.24 -1.21
CA ALA A 125 -13.28 -10.68 -1.13
C ALA A 125 -12.21 -11.75 -0.81
N ARG A 126 -12.59 -12.86 -0.15
CA ARG A 126 -11.69 -14.01 0.06
C ARG A 126 -11.54 -14.88 -1.19
N SER A 127 -12.60 -14.94 -2.00
CA SER A 127 -12.69 -15.80 -3.20
C SER A 127 -11.88 -15.27 -4.38
N THR A 128 -11.75 -13.94 -4.49
CA THR A 128 -10.95 -13.35 -5.57
C THR A 128 -9.48 -13.68 -5.42
N ARG A 129 -8.89 -13.65 -4.21
CA ARG A 129 -7.44 -13.76 -3.94
C ARG A 129 -6.52 -12.90 -4.84
N GLU A 130 -7.07 -12.17 -5.81
CA GLU A 130 -6.50 -11.15 -6.66
C GLU A 130 -6.30 -9.88 -5.83
N ALA A 131 -5.44 -10.01 -4.83
CA ALA A 131 -4.70 -8.89 -4.27
C ALA A 131 -3.20 -9.24 -4.18
N LEU A 132 -2.76 -10.28 -4.91
CA LEU A 132 -1.37 -10.74 -5.01
C LEU A 132 -0.94 -10.81 -6.47
#